data_AF-A0A3D4TEJ6-F1
#
_entry.id   AF-A0A3D4TEJ6-F1
#
_cell.length_a   1.000
_cell.length_b   1.000
_cell.length_c   1.000
_cell.angle_alpha   90.00
_cell.angle_beta   90.00
_cell.angle_gamma   90.00
#
_symmetry.space_group_name_H-M   'P 1'
#
loop_
_entity.id
_entity.type
_entity.pdbx_description
1 polymer ?
#
loop_
_entity_poly.entity_id
_entity_poly.type
_entity_poly.pdbx_seq_one_letter_code
_entity_poly.pdbx_strand_id
1 'polypeptide(L)'
;SDVYSPSPLERRRNLSFNTDIWEIGIAGDFNFFRFNPEFEEYIFTPYVTMGVSIFSYDPYTYFNNQKYFLRDIGTEGQGSTLYPNLQKYGTTAISIPFGVGVKYSLNPKLNVFAELTYRFTNTDYLDDV
;
A
#
# COMPACT_ATOMS: atom_id res chain seq x y z
N SER A 1 -10.98 3.38 -11.33
CA SER A 1 -11.62 4.23 -12.35
C SER A 1 -13.04 4.50 -11.92
N ASP A 2 -13.39 5.78 -11.80
CA ASP A 2 -14.67 6.23 -11.25
C ASP A 2 -15.88 5.86 -12.13
N VAL A 3 -15.64 5.46 -13.39
CA VAL A 3 -16.66 4.93 -14.31
C VAL A 3 -17.48 3.80 -13.67
N TYR A 4 -16.83 3.00 -12.83
CA TYR A 4 -17.44 1.83 -12.18
C TYR A 4 -17.90 2.09 -10.74
N SER A 5 -17.80 3.34 -10.26
CA SER A 5 -18.14 3.68 -8.88
C SER A 5 -19.67 3.66 -8.65
N PRO A 6 -20.17 3.13 -7.53
CA PRO A 6 -21.59 3.19 -7.19
C PRO A 6 -22.10 4.63 -6.98
N SER A 7 -21.21 5.60 -6.70
CA SER A 7 -21.58 7.00 -6.48
C SER A 7 -21.82 7.78 -7.78
N PRO A 8 -22.94 8.52 -7.92
CA PRO A 8 -23.22 9.37 -9.08
C PRO A 8 -22.34 10.63 -9.20
N LEU A 9 -21.69 11.05 -8.11
CA LEU A 9 -20.73 12.18 -8.12
C LEU A 9 -19.39 11.73 -8.69
N GLU A 10 -18.88 10.60 -8.21
CA GLU A 10 -17.63 9.98 -8.68
C GLU A 10 -17.72 9.64 -10.18
N ARG A 11 -18.81 8.99 -10.61
CA ARG A 11 -19.06 8.71 -12.04
C ARG A 11 -19.04 9.95 -12.92
N ARG A 12 -19.44 11.11 -12.38
CA ARG A 12 -19.42 12.40 -13.09
C ARG A 12 -18.03 13.00 -13.18
N ARG A 13 -17.19 12.75 -12.17
CA ARG A 13 -15.77 13.15 -12.14
C ARG A 13 -14.93 12.32 -13.10
N ASN A 14 -15.28 11.04 -13.27
CA ASN A 14 -14.65 10.14 -14.24
C ASN A 14 -13.11 10.09 -14.09
N LEU A 15 -12.61 10.11 -12.85
CA LEU A 15 -11.17 10.08 -12.59
C LEU A 15 -10.62 8.68 -12.90
N SER A 16 -9.48 8.67 -13.58
CA SER A 16 -8.69 7.49 -13.85
C SER A 16 -7.24 7.83 -13.60
N PHE A 17 -6.70 7.32 -12.50
CA PHE A 17 -5.29 7.47 -12.15
C PHE A 17 -4.64 6.10 -11.98
N ASN A 18 -3.32 6.09 -12.04
CA ASN A 18 -2.46 4.97 -11.70
C ASN A 18 -1.34 5.53 -10.83
N THR A 19 -0.85 4.75 -9.88
CA THR A 19 0.18 5.20 -8.95
C THR A 19 1.25 4.13 -8.84
N ASP A 20 2.49 4.51 -9.12
CA ASP A 20 3.63 3.65 -8.82
C ASP A 20 3.99 3.82 -7.33
N ILE A 21 4.01 2.71 -6.58
CA ILE A 21 4.30 2.72 -5.14
C ILE A 21 5.60 1.96 -4.87
N TRP A 22 6.54 2.63 -4.22
CA TRP A 22 7.78 2.04 -3.71
C TRP A 22 7.77 2.06 -2.19
N GLU A 23 7.89 0.90 -1.55
CA GLU A 23 7.84 0.77 -0.08
C GLU A 23 9.13 0.15 0.45
N ILE A 24 9.67 0.73 1.53
CA ILE A 24 10.72 0.13 2.34
C ILE A 24 10.22 0.02 3.78
N GLY A 25 10.44 -1.12 4.42
CA GLY A 25 9.92 -1.37 5.76
C GLY A 25 10.75 -2.34 6.56
N ILE A 26 10.56 -2.24 7.87
CA ILE A 26 11.05 -3.23 8.83
C ILE A 26 9.84 -3.82 9.56
N ALA A 27 9.81 -5.13 9.69
CA ALA A 27 8.76 -5.85 10.39
C ALA A 27 9.36 -6.96 11.25
N GLY A 28 8.66 -7.29 12.33
CA GLY A 28 8.96 -8.42 13.19
C GLY A 28 7.82 -9.43 13.17
N ASP A 29 8.20 -10.71 13.20
CA ASP A 29 7.27 -11.83 13.21
C ASP A 29 7.23 -12.45 14.60
N PHE A 30 6.02 -12.71 15.10
CA PHE A 30 5.80 -13.51 16.30
C PHE A 30 5.13 -14.83 15.93
N ASN A 31 5.87 -15.92 16.10
CA ASN A 31 5.37 -17.28 15.90
C ASN A 31 4.68 -17.79 17.17
N PHE A 32 3.42 -18.24 17.07
CA PHE A 32 2.70 -18.77 18.23
C PHE A 32 3.23 -20.14 18.67
N PHE A 33 3.71 -20.96 17.74
CA PHE A 33 4.33 -22.25 18.02
C PHE A 33 5.83 -22.19 17.75
N ARG A 34 6.57 -23.06 18.42
CA ARG A 34 7.99 -23.24 18.11
C ARG A 34 8.10 -23.76 16.69
N PHE A 35 8.84 -23.04 15.85
CA PHE A 35 9.12 -23.44 14.48
C PHE A 35 10.57 -23.90 14.38
N ASN A 36 10.77 -25.18 14.10
CA ASN A 36 12.09 -25.75 13.86
C ASN A 36 11.99 -26.81 12.74
N PRO A 37 12.45 -26.50 11.52
CA PRO A 37 12.42 -27.41 10.38
C PRO A 37 13.17 -28.74 10.58
N GLU A 38 14.05 -28.85 11.58
CA GLU A 38 14.80 -30.08 11.88
C GLU A 38 13.98 -31.14 12.61
N PHE A 39 12.87 -30.76 13.25
CA PHE A 39 12.02 -31.67 14.01
C PHE A 39 10.62 -31.72 13.39
N GLU A 40 10.14 -32.93 13.08
CA GLU A 40 8.83 -33.14 12.43
C GLU A 40 7.65 -32.54 13.23
N GLU A 41 7.77 -32.45 14.56
CA GLU A 41 6.74 -31.88 15.43
C GLU A 41 6.66 -30.34 15.36
N TYR A 42 7.70 -29.66 14.85
CA TYR A 42 7.82 -28.20 14.84
C TYR A 42 7.83 -27.60 13.43
N ILE A 43 7.23 -28.31 12.46
CA ILE A 43 7.19 -27.90 11.05
C ILE A 43 6.09 -26.88 10.73
N PHE A 44 5.22 -26.54 11.69
CA PHE A 44 4.08 -25.64 11.46
C PHE A 44 3.97 -24.59 12.57
N THR A 45 3.73 -23.33 12.18
CA THR A 45 3.31 -22.29 13.12
C THR A 45 2.41 -21.26 12.44
N PRO A 46 1.27 -20.89 13.06
CA PRO A 46 0.66 -19.60 12.76
C PRO A 46 1.55 -18.48 13.32
N TYR A 47 1.54 -17.31 12.69
CA TYR A 47 2.30 -16.15 13.14
C TYR A 47 1.54 -14.85 12.86
N VAL A 48 1.93 -13.81 13.58
CA VAL A 48 1.56 -12.43 13.30
C VAL A 48 2.80 -11.63 12.95
N THR A 49 2.62 -10.65 12.09
CA THR A 49 3.67 -9.72 11.64
C THR A 49 3.23 -8.31 11.99
N MET A 50 4.14 -7.50 12.53
CA MET A 50 3.91 -6.07 12.71
C MET A 50 5.17 -5.31 12.36
N GLY A 51 5.00 -4.17 11.68
CA GLY A 51 6.14 -3.38 11.24
C GLY A 51 5.83 -1.89 11.09
N VAL A 52 6.84 -1.18 10.60
CA VAL A 52 6.75 0.21 10.18
C VAL A 52 7.44 0.30 8.82
N SER A 53 6.78 0.97 7.88
CA SER A 53 7.29 1.20 6.54
C SER A 53 7.12 2.65 6.10
N ILE A 54 7.98 3.05 5.18
CA ILE A 54 7.90 4.33 4.48
C ILE A 54 7.67 3.98 3.02
N PHE A 55 6.69 4.60 2.39
CA PHE A 55 6.39 4.41 0.98
C PHE A 55 6.35 5.73 0.24
N SER A 56 6.83 5.70 -1.00
CA SER A 56 6.72 6.77 -1.97
C SER A 56 5.61 6.45 -2.95
N TYR A 57 4.82 7.45 -3.33
CA TYR A 57 3.74 7.32 -4.29
C TYR A 57 3.75 8.52 -5.24
N ASP A 58 3.48 8.27 -6.52
CA ASP A 58 3.43 9.30 -7.56
C ASP A 58 2.26 9.04 -8.52
N PRO A 59 1.07 9.60 -8.26
CA PRO A 59 -0.13 9.35 -9.05
C PRO A 59 -0.06 10.06 -10.40
N TYR A 60 -0.44 9.35 -11.46
CA TYR A 60 -0.42 9.82 -12.83
C TYR A 60 -1.64 9.33 -13.63
N THR A 61 -1.94 10.01 -14.72
CA THR A 61 -2.98 9.61 -15.68
C THR A 61 -2.43 9.59 -17.11
N TYR A 62 -3.10 8.86 -17.99
CA TYR A 62 -2.83 8.90 -19.42
C TYR A 62 -3.92 9.69 -20.12
N PHE A 63 -3.53 10.77 -20.79
CA PHE A 63 -4.41 11.56 -21.65
C PHE A 63 -3.79 11.65 -23.04
N ASN A 64 -4.54 11.26 -24.09
CA ASN A 64 -4.04 11.20 -25.47
C ASN A 64 -2.69 10.45 -25.63
N ASN A 65 -2.55 9.29 -24.98
CA ASN A 65 -1.32 8.48 -24.96
C ASN A 65 -0.08 9.18 -24.34
N GLN A 66 -0.25 10.30 -23.63
CA GLN A 66 0.82 10.98 -22.89
C GLN A 66 0.59 10.83 -21.38
N LYS A 67 1.67 10.59 -20.63
CA LYS A 67 1.67 10.44 -19.17
C LYS A 67 1.70 11.84 -18.52
N TYR A 68 0.73 12.13 -17.67
CA TYR A 68 0.65 13.36 -16.88
C TYR A 68 0.66 13.02 -15.40
N PHE A 69 1.58 13.60 -14.64
CA PHE A 69 1.61 13.47 -13.18
C PHE A 69 0.56 14.39 -12.57
N LEU A 70 -0.34 13.82 -11.78
CA LEU A 70 -1.51 14.52 -11.28
C LEU A 70 -1.13 15.59 -10.24
N ARG A 71 -0.12 15.29 -9.42
CA ARG A 71 0.49 16.21 -8.45
C ARG A 71 1.00 17.50 -9.08
N ASP A 72 1.52 17.44 -10.30
CA ASP A 72 2.11 18.62 -10.95
C ASP A 72 1.07 19.55 -11.56
N ILE A 73 -0.09 19.01 -11.92
CA ILE A 73 -1.20 19.78 -12.48
C ILE A 73 -2.22 20.24 -11.42
N GLY A 74 -2.01 19.90 -10.14
CA GLY A 74 -2.74 20.47 -9.00
C GLY A 74 -4.23 20.15 -8.98
N THR A 75 -4.57 18.88 -9.23
CA THR A 75 -5.94 18.33 -9.31
C THR A 75 -6.81 18.57 -8.08
N GLU A 76 -6.22 18.73 -6.89
CA GLU A 76 -6.92 19.10 -5.65
C GLU A 76 -7.02 20.62 -5.39
N GLY A 77 -6.67 21.46 -6.37
CA GLY A 77 -6.70 22.93 -6.23
C GLY A 77 -5.43 23.53 -5.63
N GLN A 78 -4.36 22.74 -5.53
CA GLN A 78 -3.04 23.19 -5.08
C GLN A 78 -2.47 24.22 -6.07
N GLY A 79 -2.14 25.41 -5.59
CA GLY A 79 -1.66 26.52 -6.44
C GLY A 79 -2.77 27.29 -7.19
N SER A 80 -4.05 27.01 -6.92
CA SER A 80 -5.18 27.79 -7.44
C SER A 80 -5.42 29.07 -6.64
N THR A 81 -5.87 30.14 -7.31
CA THR A 81 -6.29 31.39 -6.65
C THR A 81 -7.52 31.22 -5.76
N LEU A 82 -8.25 30.11 -5.92
CA LEU A 82 -9.40 29.75 -5.08
C LEU A 82 -8.99 29.13 -3.73
N TYR A 83 -7.77 28.58 -3.62
CA TYR A 83 -7.27 27.91 -2.41
C TYR A 83 -5.80 28.24 -2.13
N PRO A 84 -5.49 29.50 -1.74
CA PRO A 84 -4.12 30.00 -1.64
C PRO A 84 -3.24 29.32 -0.56
N ASN A 85 -3.85 28.57 0.36
CA ASN A 85 -3.14 27.88 1.45
C ASN A 85 -2.90 26.38 1.20
N LEU A 86 -3.40 25.80 0.10
CA LEU A 86 -3.17 24.39 -0.21
C LEU A 86 -1.80 24.20 -0.86
N GLN A 87 -0.86 23.66 -0.09
CA GLN A 87 0.47 23.26 -0.56
C GLN A 87 0.40 21.89 -1.25
N LYS A 88 1.32 21.63 -2.19
CA LYS A 88 1.45 20.32 -2.83
C LYS A 88 1.70 19.24 -1.77
N TYR A 89 0.93 18.14 -1.80
CA TYR A 89 1.18 17.02 -0.89
C TYR A 89 2.55 16.37 -1.17
N GLY A 90 3.14 15.80 -0.12
CA GLY A 90 4.42 15.10 -0.20
C GLY A 90 4.30 13.79 -0.96
N THR A 91 5.38 13.36 -1.63
CA THR A 91 5.42 12.09 -2.38
C THR A 91 5.79 10.90 -1.51
N THR A 92 5.76 11.04 -0.18
CA THR A 92 6.23 10.02 0.76
C THR A 92 5.37 10.02 2.02
N ALA A 93 4.99 8.83 2.49
CA ALA A 93 4.19 8.63 3.68
C ALA A 93 4.66 7.41 4.47
N ILE A 94 4.14 7.28 5.69
CA ILE A 94 4.43 6.16 6.59
C ILE A 94 3.23 5.21 6.59
N SER A 95 3.51 3.91 6.61
CA SER A 95 2.52 2.85 6.86
C SER A 95 2.93 1.95 8.02
N ILE A 96 1.92 1.37 8.66
CA ILE A 96 2.07 0.34 9.70
C ILE A 96 1.47 -0.95 9.11
N PRO A 97 2.28 -1.86 8.57
CA PRO A 97 1.81 -3.18 8.16
C PRO A 97 1.51 -4.05 9.37
N PHE A 98 0.35 -4.71 9.33
CA PHE A 98 -0.05 -5.77 10.25
C PHE A 98 -0.46 -6.99 9.44
N GLY A 99 0.17 -8.13 9.72
CA GLY A 99 -0.01 -9.37 8.99
C GLY A 99 -0.41 -10.53 9.89
N VAL A 100 -1.18 -11.45 9.34
CA VAL A 100 -1.44 -12.78 9.90
C VAL A 100 -1.02 -13.81 8.87
N GLY A 101 -0.38 -14.89 9.30
CA GLY A 101 0.10 -15.89 8.37
C GLY A 101 0.31 -17.26 8.98
N VAL A 102 0.65 -18.20 8.11
CA VAL A 102 1.06 -19.55 8.47
C VAL A 102 2.39 -19.87 7.81
N LYS A 103 3.28 -20.52 8.55
CA LYS A 103 4.55 -21.07 8.08
C LYS A 103 4.49 -22.59 8.14
N TYR A 104 4.97 -23.23 7.10
CA TYR A 104 5.08 -24.69 7.00
C TYR A 104 6.43 -25.08 6.42
N SER A 105 7.12 -26.01 7.07
CA SER A 105 8.38 -26.59 6.58
C SER A 105 8.06 -27.84 5.76
N LEU A 106 8.38 -27.82 4.46
CA LEU A 106 8.26 -29.02 3.61
C LEU A 106 9.40 -30.01 3.93
N ASN A 107 10.61 -29.47 4.13
CA ASN A 107 11.82 -30.20 4.48
C ASN A 107 12.73 -29.25 5.30
N PRO A 108 13.76 -29.75 6.01
CA PRO A 108 14.64 -28.91 6.82
C PRO A 108 15.34 -27.73 6.10
N LYS A 109 15.34 -27.76 4.76
CA LYS A 109 15.97 -26.73 3.89
C LYS A 109 14.96 -25.84 3.16
N LEU A 110 13.68 -26.18 3.17
CA LEU A 110 12.66 -25.50 2.38
C LEU A 110 11.40 -25.26 3.20
N ASN A 111 11.11 -23.97 3.41
CA ASN A 111 9.92 -23.50 4.10
C ASN A 111 9.02 -22.75 3.12
N VAL A 112 7.72 -22.93 3.28
CA VAL A 112 6.69 -22.17 2.57
C VAL A 112 5.84 -21.43 3.59
N PHE A 113 5.30 -20.29 3.19
CA PHE A 113 4.43 -19.50 4.04
C PHE A 113 3.36 -18.80 3.22
N ALA A 114 2.25 -18.51 3.87
CA ALA A 114 1.18 -17.67 3.35
C ALA A 114 0.89 -16.57 4.36
N GLU A 115 0.72 -15.33 3.89
CA GLU A 115 0.50 -14.16 4.74
C GLU A 115 -0.59 -13.29 4.14
N LEU A 116 -1.46 -12.77 5.00
CA LEU A 116 -2.41 -11.71 4.70
C LEU A 116 -1.98 -10.48 5.49
N THR A 117 -1.60 -9.41 4.77
CA THR A 117 -1.06 -8.19 5.38
C THR A 117 -1.92 -6.99 5.02
N TYR A 118 -2.40 -6.31 6.05
CA TYR A 118 -3.11 -5.04 5.96
C TYR A 118 -2.14 -3.90 6.29
N ARG A 119 -2.15 -2.83 5.49
CA ARG A 119 -1.30 -1.64 5.69
C ARG A 119 -2.16 -0.47 6.14
N PHE A 120 -1.97 -0.03 7.37
CA PHE A 120 -2.53 1.22 7.83
C PHE A 120 -1.67 2.37 7.32
N THR A 121 -2.20 3.22 6.45
CA THR A 121 -1.51 4.38 5.88
C THR A 121 -1.90 5.64 6.64
N ASN A 122 -0.96 6.56 6.84
CA ASN A 122 -1.23 7.85 7.49
C ASN A 122 -1.41 9.01 6.47
N THR A 123 -1.77 8.68 5.23
CA THR A 123 -2.00 9.67 4.16
C THR A 123 -3.29 9.32 3.42
N ASP A 124 -4.07 10.34 3.10
CA ASP A 124 -5.27 10.25 2.25
C ASP A 124 -4.92 10.47 0.77
N TYR A 125 -3.77 11.07 0.48
CA TYR A 125 -3.36 11.45 -0.89
C TYR A 125 -2.91 10.29 -1.78
N LEU A 126 -3.18 9.04 -1.39
CA LEU A 126 -2.80 7.86 -2.17
C LEU A 126 -3.58 7.77 -3.49
N ASP A 127 -4.77 8.38 -3.55
CA ASP A 127 -5.66 8.44 -4.70
C ASP A 127 -5.93 9.85 -5.25
N ASP A 128 -5.27 10.89 -4.71
CA ASP A 128 -5.30 12.28 -5.23
C ASP A 128 -6.73 12.86 -5.35
N VAL A 129 -7.55 12.68 -4.30
CA VAL A 129 -8.96 13.09 -4.17
C VAL A 129 -9.31 13.51 -2.75
#